data_AF-A0A936IB07-F1
#
_entry.id   AF-A0A936IB07-F1
#
_cell.length_a   1.000
_cell.length_b   1.000
_cell.length_c   1.000
_cell.angle_alpha   90.00
_cell.angle_beta   90.00
_cell.angle_gamma   90.00
#
_symmetry.space_group_name_H-M   'P 1'
#
loop_
_entity.id
_entity.type
_entity.pdbx_description
1 polymer ?
#
loop_
_entity_poly.entity_id
_entity_poly.type
_entity_poly.pdbx_seq_one_letter_code
_entity_poly.pdbx_strand_id
1 'polypeptide(L)'
;MHQSQSQIINLAWTGMIHASSVLENTISLTGSSGIGIALHEVLGQLTTVNDNTINIGPGLVGISRINCRYDAIAYNSIFSNQATSLENIGIKLEGGSDSWVLCNQLISAQQCANKGISVYQTPNNMTAGNFANGWFFDLHYVGPSTGTF
;
A
#
# COMPACT_ATOMS: atom_id res chain seq x y z
N MET A 1 -1.78 -5.96 23.09
CA MET A 1 -2.74 -6.86 22.39
C MET A 1 -2.61 -6.57 20.90
N HIS A 2 -2.00 -7.47 20.12
CA HIS A 2 -2.05 -7.36 18.66
C HIS A 2 -3.45 -7.80 18.22
N GLN A 3 -4.26 -6.87 17.73
CA GLN A 3 -5.46 -7.25 16.98
C GLN A 3 -5.01 -7.94 15.69
N SER A 4 -5.49 -9.16 15.44
CA SER A 4 -5.32 -9.83 14.16
C SER A 4 -6.14 -9.08 13.10
N GLN A 5 -5.48 -8.55 12.08
CA GLN A 5 -6.16 -7.93 10.93
C GLN A 5 -6.55 -9.01 9.92
N SER A 6 -7.78 -8.93 9.39
CA SER A 6 -8.23 -9.85 8.33
C SER A 6 -7.62 -9.45 6.98
N GLN A 7 -7.15 -10.41 6.18
CA GLN A 7 -6.47 -10.17 4.90
C GLN A 7 -7.20 -10.90 3.78
N ILE A 8 -7.45 -10.24 2.64
CA ILE A 8 -8.10 -10.88 1.48
C ILE A 8 -7.09 -11.63 0.63
N ILE A 9 -6.11 -10.91 0.07
CA ILE A 9 -4.97 -11.52 -0.60
C ILE A 9 -3.79 -11.43 0.35
N ASN A 10 -3.22 -12.59 0.71
CA ASN A 10 -2.01 -12.66 1.50
C ASN A 10 -0.98 -13.50 0.74
N LEU A 11 0.10 -12.86 0.31
CA LEU A 11 1.29 -13.57 -0.19
C LEU A 11 2.39 -13.46 0.86
N ALA A 12 2.81 -14.62 1.37
CA ALA A 12 3.87 -14.73 2.37
C ALA A 12 4.82 -15.88 2.02
N TRP A 13 6.12 -15.62 2.07
CA TRP A 13 7.15 -16.62 1.78
C TRP A 13 8.45 -16.37 2.56
N THR A 14 9.19 -17.45 2.78
CA THR A 14 10.46 -17.45 3.52
C THR A 14 11.66 -17.90 2.68
N GLY A 15 11.42 -18.50 1.51
CA GLY A 15 12.44 -18.93 0.55
C GLY A 15 12.54 -18.01 -0.66
N MET A 16 13.53 -18.24 -1.54
CA MET A 16 13.74 -17.39 -2.72
C MET A 16 12.58 -17.53 -3.72
N ILE A 17 11.88 -16.43 -3.95
CA ILE A 17 10.94 -16.27 -5.08
C ILE A 17 11.52 -15.22 -6.03
N HIS A 18 11.67 -15.61 -7.30
CA HIS A 18 12.25 -14.71 -8.32
C HIS A 18 11.30 -13.58 -8.71
N ALA A 19 10.01 -13.88 -8.82
CA ALA A 19 8.98 -12.91 -9.13
C ALA A 19 7.64 -13.30 -8.51
N SER A 20 6.90 -12.32 -8.03
CA SER A 20 5.50 -12.49 -7.64
C SER A 20 4.64 -11.32 -8.16
N SER A 21 3.37 -11.58 -8.42
CA SER A 21 2.46 -10.58 -9.02
C SER A 21 1.03 -10.70 -8.51
N VAL A 22 0.42 -9.55 -8.19
CA VAL A 22 -1.02 -9.41 -7.90
C VAL A 22 -1.61 -8.41 -8.89
N LEU A 23 -2.36 -8.93 -9.86
CA LEU A 23 -2.80 -8.16 -11.04
C LEU A 23 -4.32 -8.19 -11.17
N GLU A 24 -4.90 -7.05 -11.55
CA GLU A 24 -6.27 -6.96 -12.09
C GLU A 24 -7.39 -7.47 -11.14
N ASN A 25 -7.24 -7.27 -9.82
CA ASN A 25 -8.25 -7.69 -8.85
C ASN A 25 -9.23 -6.56 -8.53
N THR A 26 -10.48 -6.93 -8.23
CA THR A 26 -11.46 -6.04 -7.58
C THR A 26 -11.71 -6.52 -6.16
N ILE A 27 -11.37 -5.69 -5.17
CA ILE A 27 -11.49 -6.02 -3.74
C ILE A 27 -12.39 -4.98 -3.07
N SER A 28 -13.34 -5.46 -2.26
CA SER A 28 -14.20 -4.59 -1.44
C SER A 28 -14.10 -5.02 0.01
N LEU A 29 -13.54 -4.15 0.84
CA LEU A 29 -13.39 -4.38 2.28
C LEU A 29 -14.47 -3.63 3.05
N THR A 30 -15.29 -4.37 3.79
CA THR A 30 -16.31 -3.84 4.69
C THR A 30 -16.05 -4.32 6.12
N GLY A 31 -16.39 -3.52 7.13
CA GLY A 31 -16.15 -3.84 8.54
C GLY A 31 -14.99 -3.04 9.11
N SER A 32 -14.31 -3.60 10.11
CA SER A 32 -13.16 -2.98 10.79
C SER A 32 -11.95 -3.91 10.81
N SER A 33 -10.75 -3.32 10.85
CA SER A 33 -9.47 -4.02 11.03
C SER A 33 -9.12 -5.06 9.95
N GLY A 34 -8.80 -4.60 8.74
CA GLY A 34 -8.45 -5.48 7.61
C GLY A 34 -7.59 -4.83 6.53
N ILE A 35 -7.01 -5.68 5.69
CA ILE A 35 -6.11 -5.35 4.60
C ILE A 35 -6.60 -6.00 3.30
N GLY A 36 -6.62 -5.24 2.20
CA GLY A 36 -6.98 -5.77 0.88
C GLY A 36 -5.91 -6.71 0.36
N ILE A 37 -4.73 -6.17 0.12
CA ILE A 37 -3.55 -6.91 -0.34
C ILE A 37 -2.46 -6.79 0.71
N ALA A 38 -2.07 -7.91 1.29
CA ALA A 38 -1.01 -8.02 2.26
C ALA A 38 0.15 -8.82 1.67
N LEU A 39 1.34 -8.23 1.68
CA LEU A 39 2.55 -8.84 1.14
C LEU A 39 3.64 -8.82 2.21
N HIS A 40 4.06 -10.02 2.62
CA HIS A 40 5.05 -10.22 3.69
C HIS A 40 6.22 -11.02 3.15
N GLU A 41 7.39 -10.39 3.07
CA GLU A 41 8.58 -11.03 2.54
C GLU A 41 9.69 -11.11 3.58
N VAL A 42 10.48 -12.18 3.45
CA VAL A 42 11.79 -12.28 4.08
C VAL A 42 12.91 -12.23 3.02
N LEU A 43 12.73 -12.81 1.81
CA LEU A 43 13.74 -12.89 0.73
C LEU A 43 13.12 -13.05 -0.68
N GLY A 44 13.57 -12.24 -1.67
CA GLY A 44 13.14 -12.29 -3.09
C GLY A 44 13.50 -11.01 -3.86
N GLN A 45 13.20 -10.98 -5.17
CA GLN A 45 13.85 -10.04 -6.12
C GLN A 45 12.94 -9.10 -6.92
N LEU A 46 11.64 -9.38 -7.10
CA LEU A 46 10.67 -8.45 -7.70
C LEU A 46 9.23 -8.84 -7.34
N THR A 47 8.48 -7.93 -6.72
CA THR A 47 7.02 -8.09 -6.54
C THR A 47 6.29 -7.00 -7.30
N THR A 48 5.24 -7.37 -8.03
CA THR A 48 4.38 -6.42 -8.76
C THR A 48 2.96 -6.44 -8.21
N VAL A 49 2.40 -5.26 -7.94
CA VAL A 49 0.99 -5.10 -7.57
C VAL A 49 0.41 -4.03 -8.47
N ASN A 50 -0.26 -4.46 -9.53
CA ASN A 50 -0.73 -3.55 -10.57
C ASN A 50 -2.20 -3.74 -10.93
N ASP A 51 -2.81 -2.65 -11.40
CA ASP A 51 -4.13 -2.64 -12.02
C ASP A 51 -5.26 -3.18 -11.10
N ASN A 52 -5.07 -3.08 -9.77
CA ASN A 52 -6.09 -3.49 -8.81
C ASN A 52 -7.02 -2.33 -8.46
N THR A 53 -8.31 -2.62 -8.32
CA THR A 53 -9.32 -1.71 -7.77
C THR A 53 -9.70 -2.15 -6.37
N ILE A 54 -9.48 -1.31 -5.37
CA ILE A 54 -9.70 -1.63 -3.95
C ILE A 54 -10.60 -0.58 -3.31
N ASN A 55 -11.76 -1.00 -2.82
CA ASN A 55 -12.65 -0.16 -2.01
C ASN A 55 -12.43 -0.50 -0.53
N ILE A 56 -12.09 0.49 0.28
CA ILE A 56 -11.81 0.31 1.71
C ILE A 56 -12.78 1.10 2.58
N GLY A 57 -13.34 0.40 3.57
CA GLY A 57 -14.10 0.96 4.69
C GLY A 57 -13.22 1.56 5.80
N PRO A 58 -13.84 2.03 6.89
CA PRO A 58 -13.17 2.69 8.03
C PRO A 58 -12.07 1.89 8.75
N GLY A 59 -10.93 2.54 8.99
CA GLY A 59 -9.78 1.96 9.69
C GLY A 59 -9.07 0.84 8.92
N LEU A 60 -9.22 0.78 7.60
CA LEU A 60 -8.70 -0.30 6.76
C LEU A 60 -7.50 0.15 5.91
N VAL A 61 -6.74 -0.85 5.45
CA VAL A 61 -5.58 -0.65 4.57
C VAL A 61 -5.86 -1.25 3.20
N GLY A 62 -5.60 -0.50 2.12
CA GLY A 62 -5.74 -1.00 0.76
C GLY A 62 -4.66 -2.04 0.43
N ILE A 63 -3.41 -1.57 0.36
CA ILE A 63 -2.22 -2.38 0.10
C ILE A 63 -1.25 -2.18 1.26
N SER A 64 -0.80 -3.27 1.88
CA SER A 64 0.25 -3.26 2.91
C SER A 64 1.42 -4.13 2.50
N ARG A 65 2.61 -3.54 2.53
CA ARG A 65 3.87 -4.21 2.26
C ARG A 65 4.84 -4.05 3.42
N ILE A 66 5.31 -5.18 3.94
CA ILE A 66 6.31 -5.23 5.03
C ILE A 66 7.58 -5.91 4.50
N ASN A 67 8.74 -5.32 4.83
CA ASN A 67 10.06 -5.67 4.29
C ASN A 67 10.07 -5.59 2.76
N CYS A 68 9.67 -4.44 2.22
CA CYS A 68 9.56 -4.22 0.78
C CYS A 68 10.94 -4.33 0.10
N ARG A 69 11.08 -5.09 -0.99
CA ARG A 69 12.36 -5.13 -1.73
C ARG A 69 12.11 -5.29 -3.22
N TYR A 70 12.56 -4.30 -4.01
CA TYR A 70 12.33 -4.28 -5.46
C TYR A 70 10.85 -4.40 -5.82
N ASP A 71 9.96 -3.76 -5.06
CA ASP A 71 8.52 -3.85 -5.33
C ASP A 71 8.10 -2.75 -6.32
N ALA A 72 7.22 -3.09 -7.27
CA ALA A 72 6.54 -2.15 -8.14
C ALA A 72 5.04 -2.18 -7.85
N ILE A 73 4.53 -1.13 -7.20
CA ILE A 73 3.11 -0.94 -6.90
C ILE A 73 2.60 0.19 -7.79
N ALA A 74 1.95 -0.17 -8.89
CA ALA A 74 1.59 0.81 -9.91
C ALA A 74 0.17 0.67 -10.44
N TYR A 75 -0.41 1.78 -10.90
CA TYR A 75 -1.71 1.77 -11.59
C TYR A 75 -2.87 1.18 -10.79
N ASN A 76 -2.78 1.17 -9.46
CA ASN A 76 -3.89 0.72 -8.61
C ASN A 76 -4.84 1.89 -8.33
N SER A 77 -6.13 1.59 -8.21
CA SER A 77 -7.16 2.53 -7.80
C SER A 77 -7.68 2.15 -6.41
N ILE A 78 -7.50 3.02 -5.42
CA ILE A 78 -7.94 2.80 -4.04
C ILE A 78 -8.93 3.88 -3.63
N PHE A 79 -10.12 3.45 -3.21
CA PHE A 79 -11.24 4.32 -2.88
C PHE A 79 -11.67 4.16 -1.42
N SER A 80 -11.87 5.28 -0.73
CA SER A 80 -12.45 5.35 0.60
C SER A 80 -13.67 6.27 0.59
N ASN A 81 -14.88 5.72 0.76
CA ASN A 81 -16.13 6.48 0.62
C ASN A 81 -16.86 6.79 1.94
N GLN A 82 -16.24 6.52 3.09
CA GLN A 82 -16.95 6.53 4.38
C GLN A 82 -16.55 7.70 5.27
N ALA A 83 -17.52 8.32 5.95
CA ALA A 83 -17.35 9.50 6.79
C ALA A 83 -17.17 9.12 8.28
N THR A 84 -16.03 8.52 8.64
CA THR A 84 -15.71 8.17 10.04
C THR A 84 -14.41 8.80 10.52
N SER A 85 -14.16 8.89 11.82
CA SER A 85 -12.89 9.43 12.37
C SER A 85 -11.71 8.45 12.33
N LEU A 86 -11.90 7.22 11.84
CA LEU A 86 -10.83 6.23 11.75
C LEU A 86 -10.05 6.44 10.45
N GLU A 87 -8.76 6.74 10.60
CA GLU A 87 -7.82 6.92 9.52
C GLU A 87 -7.70 5.64 8.67
N ASN A 88 -7.89 5.79 7.37
CA ASN A 88 -7.57 4.77 6.37
C ASN A 88 -6.16 4.98 5.82
N ILE A 89 -5.55 3.91 5.33
CA ILE A 89 -4.28 3.97 4.59
C ILE A 89 -4.47 3.34 3.21
N GLY A 90 -4.17 4.09 2.15
CA GLY A 90 -4.27 3.59 0.78
C GLY A 90 -3.18 2.55 0.51
N ILE A 91 -1.93 3.01 0.54
CA ILE A 91 -0.73 2.19 0.34
C ILE A 91 0.20 2.38 1.54
N LYS A 92 0.57 1.29 2.20
CA LYS A 92 1.52 1.26 3.30
C LYS A 92 2.78 0.48 2.90
N LEU A 93 3.95 1.11 3.00
CA LEU A 93 5.26 0.48 2.89
C LEU A 93 6.03 0.58 4.20
N GLU A 94 6.54 -0.53 4.72
CA GLU A 94 7.28 -0.57 5.98
C GLU A 94 8.51 -1.48 5.89
N GLY A 95 9.70 -0.93 6.15
CA GLY A 95 10.99 -1.65 6.11
C GLY A 95 11.42 -2.12 4.71
N GLY A 96 12.71 -2.37 4.48
CA GLY A 96 13.24 -2.84 3.20
C GLY A 96 13.81 -1.75 2.28
N SER A 97 13.94 -1.96 0.95
CA SER A 97 14.56 -0.99 0.02
C SER A 97 14.06 -1.06 -1.44
N ASP A 98 14.41 -0.05 -2.25
CA ASP A 98 14.32 -0.07 -3.72
C ASP A 98 12.91 -0.35 -4.27
N SER A 99 11.87 0.21 -3.65
CA SER A 99 10.48 0.03 -4.05
C SER A 99 9.91 1.27 -4.76
N TRP A 100 9.10 1.03 -5.78
CA TRP A 100 8.50 2.03 -6.64
C TRP A 100 6.97 2.05 -6.46
N VAL A 101 6.43 3.20 -6.07
CA VAL A 101 4.98 3.43 -5.97
C VAL A 101 4.60 4.46 -7.03
N LEU A 102 3.99 4.01 -8.12
CA LEU A 102 3.86 4.80 -9.35
C LEU A 102 2.44 4.90 -9.86
N CYS A 103 2.00 6.10 -10.24
CA CYS A 103 0.76 6.28 -11.01
C CYS A 103 -0.50 5.66 -10.36
N ASN A 104 -0.55 5.58 -9.02
CA ASN A 104 -1.72 5.09 -8.31
C ASN A 104 -2.76 6.20 -8.15
N GLN A 105 -4.04 5.82 -8.18
CA GLN A 105 -5.17 6.72 -7.97
C GLN A 105 -5.78 6.47 -6.60
N LEU A 106 -5.69 7.45 -5.70
CA LEU A 106 -6.11 7.37 -4.32
C LEU A 106 -7.20 8.42 -4.08
N ILE A 107 -8.45 7.98 -3.87
CA ILE A 107 -9.61 8.87 -3.78
C ILE A 107 -10.36 8.65 -2.47
N SER A 108 -10.54 9.71 -1.70
CA SER A 108 -11.25 9.70 -0.42
C SER A 108 -12.36 10.73 -0.44
N ALA A 109 -13.55 10.33 0.02
CA ALA A 109 -14.66 11.22 0.27
C ALA A 109 -14.45 12.10 1.52
N GLN A 110 -13.51 11.73 2.40
CA GLN A 110 -13.10 12.54 3.56
C GLN A 110 -11.81 13.27 3.26
N GLN A 111 -11.79 14.57 3.48
CA GLN A 111 -10.59 15.38 3.32
C GLN A 111 -9.68 15.24 4.55
N CYS A 112 -8.39 15.00 4.31
CA CYS A 112 -7.29 15.16 5.28
C CYS A 112 -7.29 14.21 6.50
N ALA A 113 -8.18 13.23 6.58
CA ALA A 113 -8.18 12.21 7.64
C ALA A 113 -7.43 10.93 7.25
N ASN A 114 -7.16 10.73 5.95
CA ASN A 114 -6.63 9.48 5.43
C ASN A 114 -5.24 9.66 4.82
N LYS A 115 -4.37 8.64 4.98
CA LYS A 115 -3.01 8.61 4.42
C LYS A 115 -2.97 7.88 3.09
N GLY A 116 -2.75 8.61 2.01
CA GLY A 116 -2.80 8.04 0.66
C GLY A 116 -1.68 7.03 0.47
N ILE A 117 -0.45 7.50 0.70
CA ILE A 117 0.76 6.70 0.72
C ILE A 117 1.44 6.97 2.04
N SER A 118 1.72 5.91 2.79
CA SER A 118 2.50 5.93 4.02
C SER A 118 3.74 5.08 3.82
N VAL A 119 4.92 5.67 4.08
CA VAL A 119 6.21 5.01 3.90
C VAL A 119 7.01 5.14 5.18
N TYR A 120 7.53 4.03 5.73
CA TYR A 120 8.29 4.02 6.98
C TYR A 120 9.54 3.12 6.88
N GLN A 121 10.72 3.68 7.15
CA GLN A 121 11.99 2.93 7.23
C GLN A 121 12.41 2.20 5.95
N THR A 122 12.16 2.79 4.78
CA THR A 122 12.48 2.20 3.47
C THR A 122 13.43 3.09 2.63
N PRO A 123 14.75 2.82 2.59
CA PRO A 123 15.69 3.50 1.68
C PRO A 123 15.44 3.29 0.19
N ASN A 124 15.86 4.26 -0.62
CA ASN A 124 15.87 4.23 -2.09
C ASN A 124 14.50 4.01 -2.75
N ASN A 125 13.43 4.48 -2.12
CA ASN A 125 12.09 4.37 -2.69
C ASN A 125 11.77 5.57 -3.60
N MET A 126 10.92 5.31 -4.59
CA MET A 126 10.41 6.32 -5.52
C MET A 126 8.89 6.38 -5.42
N THR A 127 8.36 7.58 -5.21
CA THR A 127 6.93 7.89 -5.35
C THR A 127 6.78 8.93 -6.44
N ALA A 128 6.15 8.57 -7.56
CA ALA A 128 5.95 9.48 -8.68
C ALA A 128 4.60 9.27 -9.36
N GLY A 129 3.98 10.36 -9.83
CA GLY A 129 2.75 10.30 -10.62
C GLY A 129 1.50 9.83 -9.88
N ASN A 130 1.56 9.66 -8.55
CA ASN A 130 0.40 9.25 -7.76
C ASN A 130 -0.58 10.40 -7.61
N PHE A 131 -1.86 10.13 -7.89
CA PHE A 131 -2.94 11.08 -7.70
C PHE A 131 -3.61 10.82 -6.35
N ALA A 132 -3.64 11.83 -5.47
CA ALA A 132 -4.31 11.77 -4.18
C ALA A 132 -5.35 12.88 -4.05
N ASN A 133 -6.64 12.52 -4.06
CA ASN A 133 -7.74 13.44 -3.83
C ASN A 133 -8.45 13.10 -2.50
N GLY A 134 -8.45 14.04 -1.55
CA GLY A 134 -8.96 13.82 -0.19
C GLY A 134 -7.99 13.07 0.73
N TRP A 135 -6.83 12.66 0.24
CA TRP A 135 -5.77 11.99 1.01
C TRP A 135 -4.55 12.92 1.16
N PHE A 136 -3.76 12.74 2.22
CA PHE A 136 -2.41 13.34 2.31
C PHE A 136 -1.32 12.27 2.17
N PHE A 137 -0.13 12.65 1.73
CA PHE A 137 1.03 11.76 1.70
C PHE A 137 1.81 11.87 3.02
N ASP A 138 2.09 10.73 3.64
CA ASP A 138 2.83 10.62 4.91
C ASP A 138 4.14 9.86 4.67
N LEU A 139 5.15 10.57 4.16
CA LEU A 139 6.35 9.97 3.62
C LEU A 139 7.53 10.10 4.59
N HIS A 140 7.83 9.03 5.33
CA HIS A 140 8.96 8.96 6.26
C HIS A 140 10.09 8.08 5.68
N TYR A 141 10.76 8.60 4.65
CA TYR A 141 11.91 7.94 4.03
C TYR A 141 13.10 7.88 4.99
N VAL A 142 13.84 6.77 4.95
CA VAL A 142 15.12 6.60 5.65
C VAL A 142 16.19 6.37 4.59
N GLY A 143 17.07 7.34 4.34
CA GLY A 143 18.06 7.30 3.25
C GLY A 143 17.69 8.21 2.06
N PRO A 144 18.54 8.29 1.02
CA PRO A 144 18.27 9.16 -0.13
C PRO A 144 17.02 8.69 -0.88
N SER A 145 15.99 9.55 -0.94
CA SER A 145 14.90 9.39 -1.89
C SER A 145 15.45 9.64 -3.29
N THR A 146 15.19 8.72 -4.23
CA THR A 146 15.59 8.88 -5.63
C THR A 146 14.61 9.74 -6.44
N GLY A 147 13.60 10.34 -5.80
CA GLY A 147 12.73 11.33 -6.42
C GLY A 147 11.35 11.42 -5.76
N THR A 148 10.94 12.64 -5.44
CA THR A 148 9.54 13.06 -5.32
C THR A 148 9.24 13.97 -6.50
N PHE A 149 8.35 13.57 -7.41
CA PHE A 149 7.78 14.42 -8.46
C PHE A 149 6.27 14.24 -8.50
#